data_AF-L9L560-F1
#
_entry.id   AF-L9L560-F1
#
_cell.length_a   1.000
_cell.length_b   1.000
_cell.length_c   1.000
_cell.angle_alpha   90.00
_cell.angle_beta   90.00
_cell.angle_gamma   90.00
#
_symmetry.space_group_name_H-M   'P 1'
#
loop_
_entity.id
_entity.type
_entity.pdbx_description
1 polymer ?
#
loop_
_entity_poly.entity_id
_entity_poly.type
_entity_poly.pdbx_seq_one_letter_code
_entity_poly.pdbx_strand_id
1 'polypeptide(L)'
;MRIYKKGDIVDIKGMGTVQKGMPHKCYHGKTGGVYNVTQHAVGIVVNKQVKGKILAKRINVHIEYIKHFKSRDTFLKRVKENDRNKKEDKEKGTGVQLKCQSAPPRESHFVRTNGKEPELLEPIPYEFMA
;
A
#
# COMPACT_ATOMS: atom_id res chain seq x y z
N MET A 1 -21.47 -4.43 5.02
CA MET A 1 -20.83 -4.94 6.25
C MET A 1 -19.41 -5.41 5.90
N ARG A 2 -18.40 -5.15 6.76
CA ARG A 2 -17.02 -5.63 6.54
C ARG A 2 -16.76 -6.84 7.43
N ILE A 3 -16.09 -7.85 6.89
CA ILE A 3 -15.73 -9.07 7.61
C ILE A 3 -14.24 -8.98 7.95
N TYR A 4 -13.89 -9.24 9.21
CA TYR A 4 -12.50 -9.33 9.68
C TYR A 4 -12.23 -10.71 10.23
N LYS A 5 -11.06 -11.25 9.90
CA LYS A 5 -10.57 -12.54 10.39
C LYS A 5 -9.25 -12.34 11.14
N LYS A 6 -8.94 -13.30 12.00
CA LYS A 6 -7.64 -13.35 12.68
C LYS A 6 -6.52 -13.49 11.63
N GLY A 7 -5.49 -12.65 11.74
CA GLY A 7 -4.38 -12.57 10.77
C GLY A 7 -4.57 -11.57 9.64
N ASP A 8 -5.74 -10.94 9.51
CA ASP A 8 -5.94 -9.85 8.57
C ASP A 8 -5.07 -8.64 8.95
N ILE A 9 -4.58 -7.93 7.92
CA ILE A 9 -3.84 -6.68 8.09
C ILE A 9 -4.81 -5.52 7.90
N VAL A 10 -4.88 -4.65 8.90
CA VAL A 10 -5.87 -3.58 8.96
C VAL A 10 -5.24 -2.24 9.27
N ASP A 11 -5.82 -1.19 8.70
CA ASP A 11 -5.51 0.21 8.98
C ASP A 11 -6.48 0.79 9.99
N ILE A 12 -5.93 1.63 10.88
CA ILE A 12 -6.69 2.33 11.91
C ILE A 12 -6.88 3.79 11.48
N LYS A 13 -8.13 4.19 11.28
CA LYS A 13 -8.51 5.58 11.00
C LYS A 13 -9.67 5.98 11.92
N GLY A 14 -9.34 6.77 12.94
CA GLY A 14 -10.33 7.38 13.84
C GLY A 14 -11.28 8.32 13.09
N MET A 15 -12.55 8.33 13.48
CA MET A 15 -13.59 9.25 13.01
C MET A 15 -14.33 9.85 14.21
N GLY A 16 -14.79 11.10 14.14
CA GLY A 16 -15.43 11.76 15.29
C GLY A 16 -16.89 11.36 15.55
N THR A 17 -17.56 10.73 14.57
CA THR A 17 -19.00 10.46 14.61
C THR A 17 -19.39 9.42 15.67
N VAL A 18 -18.59 8.38 15.82
CA VAL A 18 -18.74 7.38 16.88
C VAL A 18 -17.71 7.70 17.96
N GLN A 19 -18.06 7.58 19.23
CA GLN A 19 -17.15 7.85 20.35
C GLN A 19 -16.66 6.56 21.03
N LYS A 20 -17.48 5.51 21.06
CA LYS A 20 -17.17 4.23 21.72
C LYS A 20 -16.10 3.45 20.93
N GLY A 21 -15.16 2.84 21.65
CA GLY A 21 -14.09 2.04 21.04
C GLY A 21 -13.14 2.83 20.14
N MET A 22 -13.11 4.16 20.30
CA MET A 22 -12.24 5.05 19.54
C MET A 22 -10.77 4.76 19.86
N PRO A 23 -9.90 4.61 18.83
CA PRO A 23 -8.48 4.44 19.06
C PRO A 23 -7.86 5.75 19.56
N HIS A 24 -6.91 5.66 20.50
CA HIS A 24 -6.12 6.83 20.90
C HIS A 24 -5.36 7.43 19.70
N LYS A 25 -5.20 8.77 19.66
CA LYS A 25 -4.57 9.52 18.55
C LYS A 25 -3.23 8.95 18.06
N CYS A 26 -2.43 8.38 18.95
CA CYS A 26 -1.14 7.76 18.60
C CYS A 26 -1.24 6.53 17.68
N TYR A 27 -2.42 5.92 17.55
CA TYR A 27 -2.67 4.79 16.65
C TYR A 27 -3.38 5.21 15.35
N HIS A 28 -3.76 6.49 15.21
CA HIS A 28 -4.33 6.97 13.97
C HIS A 28 -3.30 6.86 12.84
N GLY A 29 -3.71 6.30 11.69
CA GLY A 29 -2.83 6.06 10.54
C GLY A 29 -1.82 4.93 10.75
N LYS A 30 -1.95 4.14 11.82
CA LYS A 30 -1.14 2.94 12.02
C LYS A 30 -1.83 1.71 11.43
N THR A 31 -1.01 0.80 10.94
CA THR A 31 -1.43 -0.51 10.44
C THR A 31 -1.06 -1.58 11.47
N GLY A 32 -1.89 -2.61 11.61
CA GLY A 32 -1.64 -3.71 12.53
C GLY A 32 -2.28 -5.02 12.07
N GLY A 33 -1.94 -6.09 12.78
CA GLY A 33 -2.50 -7.42 12.54
C GLY A 33 -3.63 -7.74 13.52
N VAL A 34 -4.72 -8.30 13.03
CA VAL A 34 -5.85 -8.73 13.87
C VAL A 34 -5.48 -9.99 14.66
N TYR A 35 -5.59 -9.93 16.00
CA TYR A 35 -5.36 -11.10 16.86
C TYR A 35 -6.65 -11.69 17.45
N ASN A 36 -7.68 -10.86 17.65
CA ASN A 36 -8.97 -11.25 18.22
C ASN A 36 -10.10 -10.52 17.50
N VAL A 37 -11.27 -11.15 17.41
CA VAL A 37 -12.48 -10.58 16.82
C VAL A 37 -13.61 -10.73 17.83
N THR A 38 -14.31 -9.65 18.13
CA THR A 38 -15.47 -9.62 19.04
C THR A 38 -16.72 -9.15 18.28
N GLN A 39 -17.87 -9.09 18.95
CA GLN A 39 -19.15 -8.73 18.32
C GLN A 39 -19.11 -7.35 17.60
N HIS A 40 -18.51 -6.33 18.22
CA HIS A 40 -18.49 -4.96 17.70
C HIS A 40 -17.09 -4.37 17.48
N ALA A 41 -16.05 -5.04 17.99
CA ALA A 41 -14.68 -4.57 17.97
C ALA A 41 -13.71 -5.64 17.50
N VAL A 42 -12.53 -5.18 17.09
CA VAL A 42 -11.43 -6.02 16.65
C VAL A 42 -10.22 -5.72 17.52
N GLY A 43 -9.58 -6.76 18.03
CA GLY A 43 -8.32 -6.70 18.72
C GLY A 43 -7.17 -6.67 17.70
N ILE A 44 -6.39 -5.60 17.72
CA ILE A 44 -5.29 -5.36 16.79
C ILE A 44 -3.96 -5.30 17.56
N VAL A 45 -2.93 -5.96 17.02
CA VAL A 45 -1.53 -5.79 17.44
C VAL A 45 -0.91 -4.72 16.56
N VAL A 46 -0.51 -3.61 17.18
CA VAL A 46 0.12 -2.46 16.52
C VAL A 46 1.52 -2.25 17.08
N ASN A 47 2.48 -2.02 16.21
CA ASN A 47 3.83 -1.64 16.61
C ASN A 47 3.86 -0.15 16.99
N LYS A 48 4.10 0.14 18.27
CA LYS A 48 4.22 1.50 18.79
C LYS A 48 5.65 1.74 19.26
N GLN A 49 6.27 2.80 18.74
CA GLN A 49 7.54 3.29 19.26
C GLN A 49 7.31 4.00 20.60
N VAL A 50 8.05 3.60 21.62
CA VAL A 50 8.06 4.21 22.95
C VAL A 50 9.51 4.54 23.28
N LYS A 51 9.89 5.82 23.12
CA LYS A 51 11.28 6.29 23.21
C LYS A 51 12.17 5.51 22.21
N GLY A 52 13.17 4.77 22.69
CA GLY A 52 14.12 4.02 21.86
C GLY A 52 13.72 2.60 21.47
N LYS A 53 12.52 2.13 21.84
CA LYS A 53 12.08 0.74 21.55
C LYS A 53 10.72 0.67 20.86
N ILE A 54 10.56 -0.32 20.00
CA ILE A 54 9.29 -0.64 19.34
C ILE A 54 8.61 -1.76 20.12
N LEU A 55 7.40 -1.50 20.60
CA LEU A 55 6.61 -2.46 21.36
C LEU A 55 5.38 -2.88 20.55
N ALA A 56 5.13 -4.18 20.48
CA ALA A 56 3.87 -4.72 19.99
C ALA A 56 2.78 -4.49 21.04
N LYS A 57 1.90 -3.51 20.81
CA LYS A 57 0.79 -3.16 21.70
C LYS A 57 -0.50 -3.78 21.18
N ARG A 58 -1.25 -4.43 22.08
CA ARG A 58 -2.60 -4.92 21.80
C ARG A 58 -3.61 -3.84 22.14
N ILE A 59 -4.50 -3.54 21.20
CA ILE A 59 -5.57 -2.56 21.36
C ILE A 59 -6.89 -3.14 20.86
N ASN A 60 -8.00 -2.78 21.49
CA ASN A 60 -9.34 -3.11 21.02
C ASN A 60 -9.93 -1.87 20.35
N VAL A 61 -10.30 -1.99 19.09
CA VAL A 61 -10.81 -0.87 18.29
C VAL A 61 -12.12 -1.27 17.64
N HIS A 62 -13.08 -0.37 17.62
CA HIS A 62 -14.38 -0.60 17.01
C HIS A 62 -14.31 -0.71 15.47
N ILE A 63 -15.23 -1.47 14.86
CA ILE A 63 -15.23 -1.81 13.43
C ILE A 63 -15.26 -0.56 12.52
N GLU A 64 -15.88 0.52 12.97
CA GLU A 64 -16.05 1.79 12.26
C GLU A 64 -14.71 2.46 11.93
N TYR A 65 -13.73 2.33 12.84
CA TYR A 65 -12.42 2.95 12.70
C TYR A 65 -11.41 2.09 11.94
N ILE A 66 -11.82 0.92 11.48
CA ILE A 66 -10.92 -0.06 10.89
C ILE A 66 -11.22 -0.20 9.40
N LYS A 67 -10.16 -0.31 8.60
CA LYS A 67 -10.24 -0.62 7.16
C LYS A 67 -9.28 -1.73 6.80
N HIS A 68 -9.61 -2.50 5.77
CA HIS A 68 -8.68 -3.50 5.21
C HIS A 68 -7.50 -2.83 4.50
N PHE A 69 -6.30 -3.35 4.71
CA PHE A 69 -5.08 -2.81 4.12
C PHE A 69 -4.92 -3.26 2.65
N LYS A 70 -5.02 -2.30 1.71
CA LYS A 70 -5.03 -2.59 0.27
C LYS A 70 -3.72 -3.21 -0.24
N SER A 71 -2.57 -2.85 0.32
CA SER A 71 -1.29 -3.37 -0.17
C SER A 71 -1.08 -4.87 0.10
N ARG A 72 -1.84 -5.44 1.05
CA ARG A 72 -1.85 -6.90 1.24
C ARG A 72 -2.56 -7.60 0.09
N ASP A 73 -3.65 -7.02 -0.42
CA ASP A 73 -4.42 -7.57 -1.53
C ASP A 73 -3.61 -7.59 -2.84
N THR A 74 -2.91 -6.49 -3.14
CA THR A 74 -2.00 -6.45 -4.31
C THR A 74 -0.88 -7.48 -4.21
N PHE A 75 -0.30 -7.67 -3.02
CA PHE A 75 0.69 -8.71 -2.78
C PHE A 75 0.12 -10.11 -3.01
N LEU A 76 -1.07 -10.42 -2.46
CA LEU A 76 -1.70 -11.74 -2.61
C LEU A 76 -2.08 -12.05 -4.06
N LYS A 77 -2.54 -11.04 -4.82
CA LYS A 77 -2.79 -11.16 -6.27
C LYS A 77 -1.51 -11.55 -7.01
N ARG A 78 -0.40 -10.88 -6.73
CA ARG A 78 0.91 -11.20 -7.31
C ARG A 78 1.42 -12.59 -6.94
N VAL A 79 1.21 -13.04 -5.69
CA VAL A 79 1.59 -14.40 -5.28
C VAL A 79 0.85 -15.44 -6.12
N LYS A 80 -0.47 -15.29 -6.28
CA LYS A 80 -1.28 -16.20 -7.10
C LYS A 80 -0.86 -16.19 -8.57
N GLU A 81 -0.58 -15.02 -9.13
CA GLU A 81 -0.09 -14.89 -10.51
C GLU A 81 1.26 -15.56 -10.70
N ASN A 82 2.20 -15.35 -9.77
CA ASN A 82 3.50 -15.99 -9.80
C ASN A 82 3.40 -17.53 -9.68
N ASP A 83 2.52 -18.03 -8.82
CA ASP A 83 2.31 -19.48 -8.67
C ASP A 83 1.72 -20.10 -9.94
N ARG A 84 0.81 -19.38 -10.63
CA ARG A 84 0.29 -19.80 -11.93
C ARG A 84 1.40 -19.85 -12.99
N ASN A 85 2.16 -18.75 -13.15
CA ASN A 85 3.23 -18.66 -14.15
C ASN A 85 4.28 -19.75 -13.91
N LYS A 86 4.67 -19.98 -12.65
CA LYS A 86 5.61 -21.04 -12.26
C LYS A 86 5.13 -22.44 -12.66
N LYS A 87 3.82 -22.70 -12.61
CA LYS A 87 3.25 -23.98 -13.03
C LYS A 87 3.30 -24.13 -14.56
N GLU A 88 2.90 -23.10 -15.29
CA GLU A 88 2.95 -23.07 -16.76
C GLU A 88 4.38 -23.23 -17.29
N ASP A 89 5.35 -22.60 -16.63
CA ASP A 89 6.77 -22.68 -16.96
C ASP A 89 7.32 -24.08 -16.76
N LYS A 90 6.90 -24.76 -15.70
CA LYS A 90 7.26 -26.15 -15.45
C LYS A 90 6.70 -27.09 -16.52
N GLU A 91 5.51 -26.80 -17.04
CA GLU A 91 4.89 -27.56 -18.13
C GLU A 91 5.56 -27.29 -19.50
N LYS A 92 5.96 -26.04 -19.77
CA LYS A 92 6.62 -25.64 -21.03
C LYS A 92 8.14 -25.91 -21.04
N GLY A 93 8.77 -26.07 -19.87
CA GLY A 93 10.22 -26.23 -19.74
C GLY A 93 11.01 -24.93 -19.90
N THR A 94 10.35 -23.77 -19.88
CA THR A 94 10.96 -22.44 -20.01
C THR A 94 11.23 -21.81 -18.64
N GLY A 95 12.31 -21.04 -18.49
CA GLY A 95 12.59 -20.31 -17.24
C GLY A 95 12.08 -18.87 -17.30
N VAL A 96 11.20 -18.47 -16.36
CA VAL A 96 10.70 -17.08 -16.23
C VAL A 96 11.24 -16.39 -14.98
N GLN A 97 11.54 -15.11 -15.11
CA GLN A 97 11.94 -14.24 -14.00
C GLN A 97 10.70 -13.74 -13.23
N LEU A 98 10.49 -14.28 -12.03
CA LEU A 98 9.34 -13.91 -11.16
C LEU A 98 9.61 -12.73 -10.21
N LYS A 99 10.86 -12.29 -10.12
CA LYS A 99 11.27 -11.20 -9.21
C LYS A 99 11.04 -9.85 -9.89
N CYS A 100 10.41 -8.92 -9.17
CA CYS A 100 10.28 -7.53 -9.59
C CYS A 100 11.67 -6.91 -9.84
N GLN A 101 11.82 -6.19 -10.94
CA GLN A 101 13.01 -5.40 -11.25
C GLN A 101 12.74 -3.92 -11.00
N SER A 102 13.76 -3.16 -10.61
CA SER A 102 13.69 -1.71 -10.63
C SER A 102 13.53 -1.22 -12.07
N ALA A 103 13.01 0.00 -12.25
CA ALA A 103 12.92 0.61 -13.56
C ALA A 103 14.32 0.64 -14.21
N PRO A 104 14.52 -0.03 -15.36
CA PRO A 104 15.80 0.02 -16.07
C PRO A 104 15.98 1.40 -16.72
N PRO A 105 17.23 1.74 -17.13
CA PRO A 105 17.45 2.86 -18.04
C PRO A 105 16.55 2.73 -19.28
N ARG A 106 16.09 3.87 -19.81
CA ARG A 106 15.29 3.87 -21.04
C ARG A 106 16.13 3.30 -22.18
N GLU A 107 15.54 2.38 -22.94
CA GLU A 107 16.19 1.83 -24.13
C GLU A 107 16.34 2.91 -25.21
N SER A 108 17.36 2.73 -26.06
CA SER A 108 17.54 3.58 -27.23
C SER A 108 16.32 3.46 -28.14
N HIS A 109 15.72 4.59 -28.50
CA HIS A 109 14.59 4.64 -29.42
C HIS A 109 14.75 5.83 -30.37
N PHE A 110 14.13 5.71 -31.55
CA PHE A 110 14.12 6.79 -32.53
C PHE A 110 12.86 7.64 -32.36
N VAL A 111 13.03 8.95 -32.24
CA VAL A 111 11.93 9.92 -32.26
C VAL A 111 11.82 10.49 -33.66
N ARG A 112 10.70 10.24 -34.34
CA ARG A 112 10.41 10.82 -35.66
C ARG A 112 9.60 12.10 -35.51
N THR A 113 9.98 13.14 -36.23
CA THR A 113 9.32 14.45 -36.21
C THR A 113 8.03 14.50 -37.04
N ASN A 114 7.77 13.49 -37.89
CA ASN A 114 6.56 13.38 -38.73
C ASN A 114 6.17 14.70 -39.42
N GLY A 115 7.17 15.45 -39.93
CA GLY A 115 6.96 16.72 -40.61
C GLY A 115 6.74 17.95 -39.73
N LYS A 116 6.77 17.80 -38.39
CA LYS A 116 6.73 18.93 -37.45
C LYS A 116 8.15 19.34 -37.07
N GLU A 117 8.47 20.61 -37.25
CA GLU A 117 9.73 21.17 -36.80
C GLU A 117 9.74 21.29 -35.27
N PRO A 118 10.88 21.00 -34.59
CA PRO A 118 11.03 21.27 -33.17
C PRO A 118 10.81 22.76 -32.87
N GLU A 119 10.02 23.05 -31.84
CA GLU A 119 9.74 24.42 -31.42
C GLU A 119 10.99 25.03 -30.76
N LEU A 120 11.40 26.20 -31.24
CA LEU A 120 12.45 27.00 -30.60
C LEU A 120 11.85 27.73 -29.40
N LEU A 121 12.35 27.44 -28.21
CA LEU A 121 11.95 28.12 -26.98
C LEU A 121 13.00 29.17 -26.61
N GLU A 122 12.56 30.41 -26.37
CA GLU A 122 13.41 31.52 -25.93
C GLU A 122 13.14 31.88 -24.46
N PRO A 123 14.17 32.31 -23.70
CA PRO A 123 13.96 32.78 -22.34
C PRO A 123 13.09 34.04 -22.33
N ILE A 124 12.11 34.06 -21.43
CA ILE A 124 11.22 35.21 -21.24
C ILE A 124 12.06 36.38 -20.66
N PRO A 125 11.87 37.63 -21.13
CA PRO A 125 12.55 38.79 -20.55
C PRO A 125 12.13 39.00 -19.09
N TYR A 126 13.02 39.63 -18.32
CA TYR A 126 12.74 39.99 -16.94
C TYR A 126 11.64 41.06 -16.88
N GLU A 127 10.56 40.76 -16.14
CA GLU A 127 9.53 41.73 -15.78
C GLU A 127 9.42 41.85 -14.26
N PHE A 128 9.35 43.08 -13.77
CA PHE A 128 9.04 43.36 -12.37
C PHE A 128 7.51 43.36 -12.21
N MET A 129 6.96 42.30 -11.62
CA MET A 129 5.53 42.23 -11.29
C MET A 129 5.31 42.66 -9.82
N ALA A 130 4.47 43.69 -9.63
CA ALA A 130 4.01 44.18 -8.32
C ALA A 130 2.58 43.71 -8.03
#